data_AF-R1CRN4-F1
#
_entry.id   AF-R1CRN4-F1
#
_cell.length_a   1.000
_cell.length_b   1.000
_cell.length_c   1.000
_cell.angle_alpha   90.00
_cell.angle_beta   90.00
_cell.angle_gamma   90.00
#
_symmetry.space_group_name_H-M   'P 1'
#
loop_
_entity.id
_entity.type
_entity.pdbx_description
1 polymer ?
#
loop_
_entity_poly.entity_id
_entity_poly.type
_entity_poly.pdbx_seq_one_letter_code
_entity_poly.pdbx_strand_id
1 'polypeptide(L)'
;MDRKELVKKLSEHFGVKSKYLGAPSFAYQIETEGETYTIDREGRIIKRSGEEIQFKQLLKGPEKVEPKELETRTANETLAEDIVIILPMADHSGKTLRNLVNMIYSKQDLIKKALEIEKDLVKDDFAIGINEVKIETLEDFKTALEDIGKNSCPSIEFNFYDKKIYFNFLQVEEENTEKIKVYKQFVSILNENAKKLKHASAKAKPTDNEKYTFKER
;
A
#
# COMPACT_ATOMS: atom_id res chain seq x y z
N MET A 1 11.50 17.23 -22.69
CA MET A 1 12.59 16.33 -23.13
C MET A 1 12.49 16.20 -24.63
N ASP A 2 13.63 16.21 -25.32
CA ASP A 2 13.64 16.00 -26.76
C ASP A 2 13.45 14.49 -27.07
N ARG A 3 12.71 14.17 -28.14
CA ARG A 3 12.45 12.77 -28.56
C ARG A 3 13.74 11.96 -28.71
N LYS A 4 14.81 12.58 -29.20
CA LYS A 4 16.12 11.92 -29.36
C LYS A 4 16.77 11.57 -28.02
N GLU A 5 16.61 12.43 -27.01
CA GLU A 5 17.12 12.18 -25.66
C GLU A 5 16.38 11.04 -24.97
N LEU A 6 15.06 10.96 -25.18
CA LEU A 6 14.22 9.90 -24.64
C LEU A 6 14.59 8.53 -25.21
N VAL A 7 14.77 8.44 -26.54
CA VAL A 7 15.24 7.22 -27.22
C VAL A 7 16.63 6.81 -26.73
N LYS A 8 17.55 7.77 -26.56
CA LYS A 8 18.90 7.50 -26.08
C LYS A 8 18.89 6.93 -24.66
N LYS A 9 18.18 7.56 -23.74
CA LYS A 9 18.08 7.09 -22.35
C LYS A 9 17.39 5.73 -22.24
N LEU A 10 16.35 5.45 -23.02
CA LEU A 10 15.73 4.12 -23.04
C LEU A 10 16.69 3.05 -23.60
N SER A 11 17.41 3.37 -24.68
CA SER A 11 18.40 2.45 -25.25
C SER A 11 19.55 2.16 -24.29
N GLU A 12 20.00 3.17 -23.53
CA GLU A 12 21.03 3.02 -22.49
C GLU A 12 20.50 2.21 -21.28
N HIS A 13 19.26 2.48 -20.84
CA HIS A 13 18.66 1.79 -19.70
C HIS A 13 18.42 0.30 -19.95
N PHE A 14 17.90 -0.05 -21.14
CA PHE A 14 17.67 -1.44 -21.51
C PHE A 14 18.89 -2.12 -22.13
N GLY A 15 19.95 -1.36 -22.43
CA GLY A 15 21.15 -1.89 -23.10
C GLY A 15 20.92 -2.34 -24.54
N VAL A 16 19.81 -1.95 -25.17
CA VAL A 16 19.45 -2.37 -26.54
C VAL A 16 19.43 -1.18 -27.51
N LYS A 17 19.93 -1.40 -28.73
CA LYS A 17 19.93 -0.38 -29.79
C LYS A 17 18.51 -0.10 -30.28
N SER A 18 18.16 1.18 -30.40
CA SER A 18 16.89 1.60 -31.01
C SER A 18 16.93 1.47 -32.53
N LYS A 19 15.81 1.05 -33.13
CA LYS A 19 15.60 0.91 -34.57
C LYS A 19 14.67 2.00 -35.06
N TYR A 20 15.06 2.74 -36.09
CA TYR A 20 14.22 3.79 -36.67
C TYR A 20 13.33 3.25 -37.80
N LEU A 21 12.02 3.49 -37.74
CA LEU A 21 11.04 2.91 -38.66
C LEU A 21 10.75 3.76 -39.91
N GLY A 22 11.29 4.98 -40.02
CA GLY A 22 11.11 5.84 -41.20
C GLY A 22 9.66 6.33 -41.40
N ALA A 23 9.34 6.87 -42.57
CA ALA A 23 8.00 7.36 -42.89
C ALA A 23 7.01 6.18 -43.13
N PRO A 24 5.69 6.33 -42.87
CA PRO A 24 4.97 7.55 -42.46
C PRO A 24 4.96 7.82 -40.94
N SER A 25 5.39 6.86 -40.12
CA SER A 25 5.26 6.94 -38.66
C SER A 25 6.38 7.74 -37.98
N PHE A 26 7.57 7.82 -38.60
CA PHE A 26 8.78 8.43 -38.03
C PHE A 26 9.09 7.94 -36.60
N ALA A 27 8.71 6.71 -36.28
CA ALA A 27 8.80 6.15 -34.94
C ALA A 27 10.15 5.44 -34.69
N TYR A 28 10.54 5.34 -33.42
CA TYR A 28 11.66 4.50 -32.98
C TYR A 28 11.12 3.27 -32.25
N GLN A 29 11.76 2.12 -32.44
CA GLN A 29 11.39 0.86 -31.81
C GLN A 29 12.56 0.34 -30.98
N ILE A 30 12.28 -0.11 -29.76
CA ILE A 30 13.24 -0.76 -28.87
C ILE A 30 12.67 -2.14 -28.53
N GLU A 31 13.37 -3.18 -28.94
CA GLU A 31 13.02 -4.57 -28.65
C GLU A 31 13.83 -5.04 -27.44
N THR A 32 13.16 -5.40 -26.35
CA THR A 32 13.80 -6.03 -25.17
C THR A 32 13.45 -7.52 -25.13
N GLU A 33 14.09 -8.29 -24.24
CA GLU A 33 13.86 -9.74 -24.12
C GLU A 33 12.41 -10.14 -23.75
N GLY A 34 11.62 -9.19 -23.24
CA GLY A 34 10.22 -9.43 -22.86
C GLY A 34 9.17 -8.51 -23.48
N GLU A 35 9.55 -7.32 -23.98
CA GLU A 35 8.60 -6.32 -24.48
C GLU A 35 9.16 -5.51 -25.66
N THR A 36 8.27 -4.96 -26.50
CA THR A 36 8.65 -4.05 -27.58
C THR A 36 8.02 -2.69 -27.34
N TYR A 37 8.85 -1.65 -27.27
CA TYR A 37 8.43 -0.27 -27.09
C TYR A 37 8.54 0.50 -28.40
N THR A 38 7.51 1.23 -28.76
CA THR A 38 7.47 2.10 -29.95
C THR A 38 7.29 3.54 -29.51
N ILE A 39 8.17 4.42 -29.99
CA ILE A 39 8.22 5.83 -29.62
C ILE A 39 7.81 6.65 -30.83
N ASP A 40 6.67 7.33 -30.72
CA ASP A 40 6.07 8.20 -31.73
C ASP A 40 6.93 9.47 -31.99
N ARG A 41 6.70 10.12 -33.13
CA ARG A 41 7.14 11.48 -33.47
C ARG A 41 6.86 12.50 -32.35
N GLU A 42 5.76 12.35 -31.62
CA GLU A 42 5.40 13.20 -30.46
C GLU A 42 6.09 12.79 -29.15
N GLY A 43 6.93 11.74 -29.15
CA GLY A 43 7.70 11.31 -27.97
C GLY A 43 6.93 10.40 -27.00
N ARG A 44 5.74 9.94 -27.38
CA ARG A 44 4.91 8.99 -26.62
C ARG A 44 5.44 7.57 -26.76
N ILE A 45 5.51 6.84 -25.65
CA ILE A 45 6.03 5.46 -25.62
C ILE A 45 4.85 4.51 -25.55
N ILE A 46 4.70 3.69 -26.57
CA ILE A 46 3.59 2.76 -26.76
C ILE A 46 4.14 1.35 -26.66
N LYS A 47 3.57 0.53 -25.77
CA LYS A 47 3.86 -0.91 -25.71
C LYS A 47 3.18 -1.66 -26.85
N ARG A 48 3.62 -2.90 -27.11
CA ARG A 48 2.88 -3.84 -28.00
C ARG A 48 1.40 -4.01 -27.58
N SER A 49 1.06 -3.86 -26.29
CA SER A 49 -0.33 -3.91 -25.80
C SER A 49 -1.19 -2.71 -26.22
N GLY A 50 -0.61 -1.67 -26.82
CA GLY A 50 -1.31 -0.43 -27.17
C GLY A 50 -1.40 0.58 -26.03
N GLU A 51 -0.82 0.27 -24.87
CA GLU A 51 -0.77 1.17 -23.72
C GLU A 51 0.33 2.23 -23.87
N GLU A 52 -0.05 3.50 -23.69
CA GLU A 52 0.88 4.62 -23.60
C GLU A 52 1.44 4.72 -22.18
N ILE A 53 2.77 4.73 -22.08
CA ILE A 53 3.50 4.71 -20.82
C ILE A 53 4.44 5.91 -20.76
N GLN A 54 4.48 6.53 -19.58
CA GLN A 54 5.35 7.67 -19.33
C GLN A 54 6.81 7.20 -19.15
N PHE A 55 7.76 7.93 -19.73
CA PHE A 55 9.19 7.64 -19.62
C PHE A 55 9.69 7.45 -18.18
N LYS A 56 9.11 8.17 -17.21
CA LYS A 56 9.40 8.03 -15.77
C LYS A 56 9.06 6.64 -15.22
N GLN A 57 8.03 5.97 -15.75
CA GLN A 57 7.66 4.60 -15.34
C GLN A 57 8.61 3.54 -15.89
N LEU A 58 9.32 3.82 -16.98
CA LEU A 58 10.26 2.88 -17.61
C LEU A 58 11.69 2.98 -17.07
N LEU A 59 12.05 4.11 -16.45
CA LEU A 59 13.33 4.33 -15.77
C LEU A 59 13.40 3.70 -14.37
N LYS A 60 12.26 3.37 -13.76
CA LYS A 60 12.24 2.48 -12.60
C LYS A 60 12.52 1.08 -13.14
N GLY A 61 13.77 0.62 -13.03
CA GLY A 61 14.15 -0.78 -13.22
C GLY A 61 13.25 -1.73 -12.40
N PRO A 62 13.33 -3.05 -12.64
CA PRO A 62 12.24 -3.99 -12.39
C PRO A 62 12.02 -4.24 -10.90
N GLU A 63 11.31 -3.34 -10.23
CA GLU A 63 10.59 -3.64 -9.00
C GLU A 63 9.23 -2.95 -9.02
N LYS A 64 8.21 -3.80 -9.23
CA LYS A 64 6.87 -3.72 -8.63
C LYS A 64 6.14 -2.38 -8.79
N VAL A 65 5.48 -2.27 -9.95
CA VAL A 65 4.10 -1.80 -10.16
C VAL A 65 3.44 -1.09 -8.96
N GLU A 66 3.40 0.24 -9.01
CA GLU A 66 2.46 1.09 -8.27
C GLU A 66 1.30 1.47 -9.21
N PRO A 67 0.02 1.21 -8.87
CA PRO A 67 -1.10 1.75 -9.62
C PRO A 67 -1.49 3.16 -9.12
N LYS A 68 -1.33 4.11 -10.03
CA LYS A 68 -2.18 5.28 -10.36
C LYS A 68 -2.99 5.97 -9.25
N GLU A 69 -2.60 7.23 -9.06
CA GLU A 69 -3.37 8.38 -8.61
C GLU A 69 -4.76 8.48 -9.28
N LEU A 70 -5.77 8.89 -8.49
CA LEU A 70 -6.98 9.53 -9.00
C LEU A 70 -7.20 10.84 -8.24
N GLU A 71 -7.20 11.94 -9.00
CA GLU A 71 -7.50 13.34 -8.65
C GLU A 71 -8.87 13.49 -7.93
N THR A 72 -9.26 14.49 -7.13
CA THR A 72 -8.91 15.90 -6.87
C THR A 72 -9.63 16.32 -5.56
N ARG A 73 -9.12 17.31 -4.80
CA ARG A 73 -9.86 18.52 -4.35
C ARG A 73 -9.04 19.45 -3.43
N THR A 74 -8.87 20.68 -3.93
CA THR A 74 -8.91 21.99 -3.26
C THR A 74 -7.84 22.37 -2.22
N ALA A 75 -6.94 23.24 -2.69
CA ALA A 75 -6.26 24.39 -2.06
C ALA A 75 -6.06 24.45 -0.52
N ASN A 76 -4.78 24.62 -0.18
CA ASN A 76 -4.18 25.07 1.08
C ASN A 76 -4.19 24.10 2.25
N GLU A 77 -3.16 23.26 2.30
CA GLU A 77 -2.39 22.90 3.50
C GLU A 77 -1.18 22.07 3.04
N THR A 78 -0.08 22.13 3.79
CA THR A 78 1.19 21.44 3.55
C THR A 78 0.95 20.02 2.98
N LEU A 79 1.54 19.67 1.83
CA LEU A 79 1.34 18.36 1.20
C LEU A 79 1.94 17.26 2.09
N ALA A 80 1.14 16.75 3.03
CA ALA A 80 1.42 15.51 3.71
C ALA A 80 1.15 14.36 2.74
N GLU A 81 2.17 13.53 2.48
CA GLU A 81 2.01 12.33 1.67
C GLU A 81 1.50 11.19 2.56
N ASP A 82 0.41 10.53 2.13
CA ASP A 82 -0.11 9.34 2.80
C ASP A 82 0.80 8.14 2.51
N ILE A 83 1.44 7.59 3.55
CA ILE A 83 2.32 6.43 3.40
C ILE A 83 1.55 5.14 3.61
N VAL A 84 1.57 4.30 2.57
CA VAL A 84 0.94 2.99 2.55
C VAL A 84 1.97 1.89 2.78
N ILE A 85 1.80 1.10 3.84
CA ILE A 85 2.60 -0.11 4.07
C ILE A 85 1.80 -1.34 3.68
N ILE A 86 2.41 -2.20 2.86
CA ILE A 86 1.78 -3.39 2.31
C ILE A 86 2.45 -4.63 2.90
N LEU A 87 1.66 -5.50 3.51
CA LEU A 87 2.11 -6.80 4.02
C LEU A 87 1.36 -7.95 3.35
N PRO A 88 2.02 -9.10 3.12
CA PRO A 88 1.34 -10.28 2.62
C PRO A 88 0.42 -10.86 3.70
N MET A 89 -0.73 -11.40 3.29
CA MET A 89 -1.60 -12.22 4.13
C MET A 89 -1.09 -13.66 4.31
N ALA A 90 0.16 -13.93 3.93
CA ALA A 90 0.76 -15.25 4.11
C ALA A 90 0.67 -15.65 5.60
N ASP A 91 0.31 -16.91 5.84
CA ASP A 91 0.15 -17.53 7.17
C ASP A 91 -0.97 -16.93 8.02
N HIS A 92 -1.82 -16.07 7.47
CA HIS A 92 -3.04 -15.61 8.14
C HIS A 92 -4.21 -16.58 7.95
N SER A 93 -4.95 -16.77 9.04
CA SER A 93 -6.33 -17.26 9.07
C SER A 93 -7.29 -16.15 9.50
N GLY A 94 -8.59 -16.38 9.40
CA GLY A 94 -9.58 -15.40 9.88
C GLY A 94 -9.40 -15.06 11.36
N LYS A 95 -9.03 -16.05 12.20
CA LYS A 95 -8.71 -15.84 13.63
C LYS A 95 -7.58 -14.84 13.82
N THR A 96 -6.51 -14.97 13.02
CA THR A 96 -5.35 -14.09 13.12
C THR A 96 -5.63 -12.69 12.57
N LEU A 97 -6.47 -12.56 11.54
CA LEU A 97 -6.90 -11.25 11.04
C LEU A 97 -7.81 -10.55 12.05
N ARG A 98 -8.72 -11.29 12.71
CA ARG A 98 -9.48 -10.76 13.85
C ARG A 98 -8.56 -10.30 14.98
N ASN A 99 -7.52 -11.08 15.29
CA ASN A 99 -6.55 -10.67 16.30
C ASN A 99 -5.84 -9.37 15.90
N LEU A 100 -5.44 -9.21 14.64
CA LEU A 100 -4.84 -7.99 14.13
C LEU A 100 -5.76 -6.78 14.35
N VAL A 101 -7.03 -6.89 13.94
CA VAL A 101 -8.04 -5.84 14.14
C VAL A 101 -8.20 -5.50 15.62
N ASN A 102 -8.36 -6.50 16.48
CA ASN A 102 -8.52 -6.31 17.92
C ASN A 102 -7.29 -5.65 18.56
N MET A 103 -6.09 -6.03 18.14
CA MET A 103 -4.84 -5.43 18.63
C MET A 103 -4.75 -3.96 18.28
N ILE A 104 -5.10 -3.58 17.05
CA ILE A 104 -5.11 -2.18 16.59
C ILE A 104 -6.17 -1.41 17.36
N TYR A 105 -7.40 -1.91 17.40
CA TYR A 105 -8.52 -1.26 18.07
C TYR A 105 -8.24 -1.04 19.56
N SER A 106 -7.71 -2.04 20.27
CA SER A 106 -7.38 -1.94 21.72
C SER A 106 -6.35 -0.87 22.07
N LYS A 107 -5.55 -0.43 21.09
CA LYS A 107 -4.46 0.54 21.25
C LYS A 107 -4.67 1.76 20.37
N GLN A 108 -5.82 1.91 19.73
CA GLN A 108 -5.98 2.91 18.69
C GLN A 108 -5.77 4.32 19.22
N ASP A 109 -6.17 4.61 20.46
CA ASP A 109 -5.94 5.94 21.05
C ASP A 109 -4.45 6.25 21.24
N LEU A 110 -3.64 5.25 21.60
CA LEU A 110 -2.19 5.41 21.69
C LEU A 110 -1.56 5.57 20.30
N ILE A 111 -2.03 4.79 19.32
CA ILE A 111 -1.54 4.89 17.93
C ILE A 111 -1.91 6.25 17.33
N LYS A 112 -3.16 6.71 17.54
CA LYS A 112 -3.65 8.02 17.14
C LYS A 112 -2.82 9.15 17.74
N LYS A 113 -2.57 9.12 19.05
CA LYS A 113 -1.70 10.10 19.73
C LYS A 113 -0.26 10.07 19.21
N ALA A 114 0.32 8.87 19.02
CA ALA A 114 1.72 8.73 18.62
C ALA A 114 2.00 9.17 17.17
N LEU A 115 0.99 9.10 16.31
CA LEU A 115 1.08 9.40 14.89
C LEU A 115 0.27 10.64 14.49
N GLU A 116 -0.27 11.37 15.45
CA GLU A 116 -1.05 12.61 15.25
C GLU A 116 -2.25 12.40 14.31
N ILE A 117 -2.91 11.24 14.44
CA ILE A 117 -4.06 10.86 13.61
C ILE A 117 -5.36 11.23 14.33
N GLU A 118 -6.22 11.99 13.67
CA GLU A 118 -7.54 12.32 14.21
C GLU A 118 -8.59 11.24 13.95
N LYS A 119 -8.50 10.57 12.79
CA LYS A 119 -9.46 9.54 12.37
C LYS A 119 -9.26 8.21 13.11
N ASP A 120 -10.36 7.53 13.42
CA ASP A 120 -10.30 6.17 13.95
C ASP A 120 -9.71 5.20 12.94
N LEU A 121 -8.88 4.27 13.42
CA LEU A 121 -8.26 3.25 12.56
C LEU A 121 -9.22 2.10 12.27
N VAL A 122 -10.03 1.78 13.27
CA VAL A 122 -11.04 0.72 13.27
C VAL A 122 -12.24 1.27 14.04
N LYS A 123 -13.43 1.20 13.43
CA LYS A 123 -14.67 1.65 14.07
C LYS A 123 -15.16 0.66 15.12
N ASP A 124 -15.87 1.19 16.12
CA ASP A 124 -16.47 0.42 17.21
C ASP A 124 -17.38 -0.70 16.70
N ASP A 125 -18.28 -0.40 15.76
CA ASP A 125 -19.22 -1.37 15.19
C ASP A 125 -18.50 -2.60 14.61
N PHE A 126 -17.35 -2.38 13.99
CA PHE A 126 -16.55 -3.46 13.42
C PHE A 126 -15.85 -4.28 14.49
N ALA A 127 -15.22 -3.61 15.45
CA ALA A 127 -14.55 -4.29 16.55
C ALA A 127 -15.54 -5.09 17.39
N ILE A 128 -16.77 -4.63 17.56
CA ILE A 128 -17.83 -5.35 18.26
C ILE A 128 -18.31 -6.53 17.39
N GLY A 129 -18.78 -6.25 16.17
CA GLY A 129 -19.39 -7.25 15.30
C GLY A 129 -18.45 -8.42 14.96
N ILE A 130 -17.15 -8.14 14.74
CA ILE A 130 -16.18 -9.18 14.38
C ILE A 130 -15.88 -10.15 15.53
N ASN A 131 -16.18 -9.76 16.77
CA ASN A 131 -16.02 -10.60 17.96
C ASN A 131 -17.31 -11.38 18.30
N GLU A 132 -18.46 -10.99 17.75
CA GLU A 132 -19.73 -11.70 17.89
C GLU A 132 -19.85 -12.87 16.90
N VAL A 133 -19.18 -12.78 15.76
CA VAL A 133 -19.17 -13.82 14.73
C VAL A 133 -18.04 -14.82 14.96
N LYS A 134 -18.32 -16.11 14.74
CA LYS A 134 -17.29 -17.16 14.73
C LYS A 134 -16.50 -17.08 13.42
N ILE A 135 -15.23 -16.69 13.52
CA ILE A 135 -14.32 -16.57 12.38
C ILE A 135 -13.20 -17.60 12.53
N GLU A 136 -13.08 -18.51 11.56
CA GLU A 136 -11.98 -19.49 11.50
C GLU A 136 -11.13 -19.30 10.24
N THR A 137 -11.77 -19.14 9.09
CA THR A 137 -11.12 -19.08 7.78
C THR A 137 -11.01 -17.64 7.25
N LEU A 138 -10.24 -17.46 6.18
CA LEU A 138 -10.16 -16.16 5.49
C LEU A 138 -11.50 -15.77 4.87
N GLU A 139 -12.28 -16.73 4.39
CA GLU A 139 -13.60 -16.44 3.80
C GLU A 139 -14.58 -15.99 4.88
N ASP A 140 -14.59 -16.62 6.07
CA ASP A 140 -15.43 -16.20 7.20
C ASP A 140 -15.15 -14.73 7.56
N PHE A 141 -13.87 -14.34 7.57
CA PHE A 141 -13.47 -12.97 7.86
C PHE A 141 -13.91 -12.00 6.76
N LYS A 142 -13.76 -12.41 5.50
CA LYS A 142 -14.19 -11.60 4.35
C LYS A 142 -15.70 -11.37 4.37
N THR A 143 -16.49 -12.41 4.63
CA THR A 143 -17.94 -12.28 4.79
C THR A 143 -18.29 -11.35 5.96
N ALA A 144 -17.64 -11.50 7.12
CA ALA A 144 -17.85 -10.58 8.24
C ALA A 144 -17.49 -9.12 7.90
N LEU A 145 -16.43 -8.89 7.11
CA LEU A 145 -16.05 -7.57 6.64
C LEU A 145 -17.10 -6.95 5.71
N GLU A 146 -17.66 -7.74 4.80
CA GLU A 146 -18.72 -7.31 3.88
C GLU A 146 -20.04 -7.04 4.61
N ASP A 147 -20.41 -7.90 5.57
CA ASP A 147 -21.68 -7.82 6.32
C ASP A 147 -21.72 -6.66 7.33
N ILE A 148 -20.63 -6.46 8.09
CA ILE A 148 -20.58 -5.41 9.12
C ILE A 148 -20.36 -4.02 8.46
N GLY A 149 -19.70 -3.98 7.31
CA GLY A 149 -19.67 -2.81 6.44
C GLY A 149 -18.29 -2.52 5.87
N LYS A 150 -18.25 -2.25 4.56
CA LYS A 150 -17.02 -2.02 3.78
C LYS A 150 -16.14 -0.86 4.28
N ASN A 151 -16.71 0.12 4.99
CA ASN A 151 -16.00 1.30 5.54
C ASN A 151 -15.73 1.22 7.05
N SER A 152 -15.66 0.00 7.57
CA SER A 152 -15.43 -0.30 8.98
C SER A 152 -13.98 -0.09 9.44
N CYS A 153 -13.03 -0.22 8.51
CA CYS A 153 -11.60 0.00 8.74
C CYS A 153 -11.08 1.05 7.75
N PRO A 154 -11.24 2.36 8.02
CA PRO A 154 -10.84 3.40 7.07
C PRO A 154 -9.33 3.46 6.82
N SER A 155 -8.53 2.91 7.74
CA SER A 155 -7.08 2.98 7.68
C SER A 155 -6.41 1.63 7.38
N ILE A 156 -7.20 0.57 7.17
CA ILE A 156 -6.71 -0.79 6.88
C ILE A 156 -7.57 -1.41 5.79
N GLU A 157 -6.93 -1.82 4.70
CA GLU A 157 -7.60 -2.51 3.61
C GLU A 157 -7.12 -3.97 3.51
N PHE A 158 -8.07 -4.88 3.36
CA PHE A 158 -7.81 -6.31 3.19
C PHE A 158 -8.16 -6.71 1.75
N ASN A 159 -7.15 -6.97 0.92
CA ASN A 159 -7.35 -7.47 -0.43
C ASN A 159 -7.15 -8.99 -0.47
N PHE A 160 -8.27 -9.71 -0.56
CA PHE A 160 -8.28 -11.18 -0.59
C PHE A 160 -7.90 -11.76 -1.95
N TYR A 161 -7.96 -10.97 -3.03
CA TYR A 161 -7.58 -11.41 -4.37
C TYR A 161 -6.06 -11.49 -4.51
N ASP A 162 -5.34 -10.42 -4.18
CA ASP A 162 -3.88 -10.38 -4.24
C ASP A 162 -3.21 -10.82 -2.92
N LYS A 163 -4.02 -11.14 -1.90
CA LYS A 163 -3.64 -11.63 -0.57
C LYS A 163 -2.71 -10.65 0.15
N LYS A 164 -3.09 -9.37 0.20
CA LYS A 164 -2.33 -8.31 0.87
C LYS A 164 -3.18 -7.47 1.81
N ILE A 165 -2.52 -6.96 2.84
CA ILE A 165 -3.07 -6.01 3.82
C ILE A 165 -2.36 -4.68 3.62
N TYR A 166 -3.13 -3.61 3.49
CA TYR A 166 -2.65 -2.25 3.30
C TYR A 166 -2.92 -1.45 4.56
N PHE A 167 -1.91 -0.72 5.04
CA PHE A 167 -1.99 0.11 6.23
C PHE A 167 -1.73 1.56 5.87
N ASN A 168 -2.77 2.40 5.99
CA ASN A 168 -2.85 3.75 5.46
C ASN A 168 -3.06 4.78 6.58
N PHE A 169 -2.26 4.63 7.65
CA PHE A 169 -2.44 5.45 8.86
C PHE A 169 -1.27 6.39 9.17
N LEU A 170 -0.22 6.42 8.37
CA LEU A 170 0.88 7.38 8.57
C LEU A 170 0.78 8.53 7.56
N GLN A 171 0.76 9.75 8.09
CA GLN A 171 0.94 10.98 7.35
C GLN A 171 2.31 11.56 7.69
N VAL A 172 3.09 11.95 6.67
CA VAL A 172 4.36 12.63 6.90
C VAL A 172 4.45 13.89 6.05
N GLU A 173 4.93 14.96 6.68
CA GLU A 173 5.38 16.16 5.99
C GLU A 173 6.87 15.96 5.65
N GLU A 174 7.17 15.66 4.38
CA GLU A 174 8.51 15.42 3.81
C GLU A 174 9.38 14.31 4.47
N GLU A 175 10.52 13.99 3.84
CA GLU A 175 11.39 12.78 3.96
C GLU A 175 11.81 12.34 5.38
N ASN A 176 10.88 12.04 6.29
CA ASN A 176 11.18 11.49 7.60
C ASN A 176 11.39 9.97 7.51
N THR A 177 12.52 9.59 6.92
CA THR A 177 12.94 8.18 6.71
C THR A 177 12.94 7.37 8.01
N GLU A 178 13.22 8.01 9.16
CA GLU A 178 13.21 7.36 10.48
C GLU A 178 11.79 7.02 10.94
N LYS A 179 10.85 7.97 10.87
CA LYS A 179 9.43 7.72 11.19
C LYS A 179 8.86 6.61 10.29
N ILE A 180 9.17 6.62 9.00
CA ILE A 180 8.73 5.59 8.05
C ILE A 180 9.29 4.22 8.43
N LYS A 181 10.57 4.16 8.81
CA LYS A 181 11.23 2.92 9.23
C LYS A 181 10.62 2.37 10.52
N VAL A 182 10.38 3.23 11.52
CA VAL A 182 9.73 2.84 12.79
C VAL A 182 8.30 2.38 12.53
N TYR A 183 7.56 3.08 11.68
CA TYR A 183 6.22 2.68 11.27
C TYR A 183 6.19 1.30 10.60
N LYS A 184 7.11 1.05 9.66
CA LYS A 184 7.27 -0.27 9.04
C LYS A 184 7.60 -1.37 10.03
N GLN A 185 8.49 -1.09 10.97
CA GLN A 185 8.80 -2.03 12.05
C GLN A 185 7.58 -2.29 12.94
N PHE A 186 6.85 -1.24 13.31
CA PHE A 186 5.63 -1.33 14.11
C PHE A 186 4.58 -2.22 13.43
N VAL A 187 4.24 -1.95 12.17
CA VAL A 187 3.26 -2.72 11.40
C VAL A 187 3.72 -4.16 11.20
N SER A 188 5.00 -4.39 10.94
CA SER A 188 5.57 -5.74 10.82
C SER A 188 5.45 -6.53 12.12
N ILE A 189 5.82 -5.93 13.26
CA ILE A 189 5.75 -6.59 14.58
C ILE A 189 4.30 -6.87 14.95
N LEU A 190 3.40 -5.92 14.71
CA LEU A 190 1.98 -6.06 14.93
C LEU A 190 1.40 -7.25 14.14
N ASN A 191 1.76 -7.36 12.86
CA ASN A 191 1.32 -8.45 12.00
C ASN A 191 1.84 -9.82 12.48
N GLU A 192 3.12 -9.90 12.84
CA GLU A 192 3.71 -11.12 13.39
C GLU A 192 3.06 -11.55 14.71
N ASN A 193 2.77 -10.59 15.60
CA ASN A 193 2.11 -10.87 16.87
C ASN A 193 0.66 -11.34 16.66
N ALA A 194 -0.06 -10.76 15.71
CA ALA A 194 -1.42 -11.19 15.37
C ALA A 194 -1.49 -12.67 14.94
N LYS A 195 -0.44 -13.16 14.25
CA LYS A 195 -0.30 -14.57 13.85
C LYS A 195 0.04 -15.49 15.03
N LYS A 196 0.91 -15.05 15.93
CA LYS A 196 1.40 -15.86 17.07
C LYS A 196 0.38 -15.98 18.21
N LEU A 197 -0.43 -14.96 18.43
CA LEU A 197 -1.39 -14.94 19.52
C LEU A 197 -2.55 -15.90 19.25
N LYS A 198 -2.92 -16.69 20.27
CA LYS A 198 -4.13 -17.53 20.22
C LYS A 198 -5.40 -16.68 20.17
N HIS A 199 -5.39 -15.53 20.86
CA HIS A 199 -6.49 -14.58 20.93
C HIS A 199 -5.98 -13.19 21.31
N ALA A 200 -6.53 -12.14 20.70
CA ALA A 200 -6.35 -10.76 21.13
C ALA A 200 -7.69 -10.12 21.51
N SER A 201 -7.71 -9.34 22.59
CA SER A 201 -8.89 -8.63 23.07
C SER A 201 -9.00 -7.25 22.43
N ALA A 202 -10.20 -6.86 21.98
CA ALA A 202 -10.52 -5.51 21.52
C ALA A 202 -10.61 -4.50 22.68
N LYS A 203 -10.85 -4.95 23.92
CA LYS A 203 -10.96 -4.05 25.07
C LYS A 203 -9.66 -3.26 25.27
N ALA A 204 -9.77 -1.94 25.26
CA ALA A 204 -8.70 -1.06 25.72
C ALA A 204 -8.44 -1.35 27.20
N LYS A 205 -7.17 -1.55 27.56
CA LYS A 205 -6.80 -1.63 28.98
C LYS A 205 -6.74 -0.20 29.51
N PRO A 206 -7.44 0.14 30.61
CA PRO A 206 -7.28 1.45 31.24
C PRO A 206 -5.83 1.57 31.72
N THR A 207 -5.13 2.61 31.26
CA THR A 207 -3.74 2.87 31.59
C THR A 207 -3.64 4.13 32.45
N ASP A 208 -3.21 3.96 33.70
CA ASP A 208 -2.86 5.06 34.61
C ASP A 208 -1.42 5.58 34.40
N ASN A 209 -0.65 4.94 33.48
CA ASN A 209 0.72 5.35 33.18
C ASN A 209 1.17 4.91 31.78
N GLU A 210 1.18 5.83 30.81
CA GLU A 210 1.50 5.59 29.39
C GLU A 210 2.95 5.10 29.15
N LYS A 211 3.84 5.22 30.15
CA LYS A 211 5.28 4.94 30.03
C LYS A 211 5.67 3.45 29.97
N TYR A 212 4.76 2.52 30.28
CA TYR A 212 5.10 1.09 30.44
C TYR A 212 4.47 0.14 29.41
N THR A 213 3.63 0.64 28.50
CA THR A 213 2.79 -0.20 27.63
C THR A 213 3.54 -1.07 26.62
N PHE A 214 4.77 -0.71 26.23
CA PHE A 214 5.56 -1.46 25.23
C PHE A 214 6.54 -2.48 25.82
N LYS A 215 6.58 -2.70 27.15
CA LYS A 215 7.60 -3.55 27.80
C LYS A 215 7.16 -4.95 28.22
N GLU A 216 5.92 -5.36 27.97
CA GLU A 216 5.50 -6.72 28.33
C GLU A 216 5.65 -7.72 27.17
N ARG A 217 6.22 -8.86 27.54
CA ARG A 217 6.84 -9.94 26.75
C ARG A 217 5.91 -10.66 25.78
#